data_AF-A0A117R2W3-F1
#
_entry.id   AF-A0A117R2W3-F1
#
_cell.length_a   1.000
_cell.length_b   1.000
_cell.length_c   1.000
_cell.angle_alpha   90.00
_cell.angle_beta   90.00
_cell.angle_gamma   90.00
#
_symmetry.space_group_name_H-M   'P 1'
#
loop_
_entity.id
_entity.type
_entity.pdbx_description
1 polymer ?
#
loop_
_entity_poly.entity_id
_entity_poly.type
_entity_poly.pdbx_seq_one_letter_code
_entity_poly.pdbx_strand_id
1 'polypeptide(L)'
;MTSLRVRIGMLGLVLLAGPVVPTTAVAAEAAPSATVEEQRLDRPVPREILERSGFDAVTRHFTRALGAALSYAEARKVVVREGSGLWRRAVDRAQGRGPAGGDLSRDDDRPLYWARLGMTREVRTWEPSFGLTDAQRTALLGELERTSRGQDAVRYPAGQRLKRALRPYLRKVDLFTTVSQGRVGRFDVERTNGAWRGGFPDNENIGVTGTVPVGDPASQPQWTTTTLPYKAIVAADTGRFPVYDNTSVTEIPAGGTEAVVRPDGPTEGSTARAGGGGNYLSNEIAYRATLLRDRLGLHDVLPGGHVHTPVLEFGAGNTDPATGAVTDPGFVRNRVDIIAQVRAIVAVAVGA
;
A
#
# COMPACT_ATOMS: atom_id res chain seq x y z
N MET A 1 -1.42 64.01 -81.02
CA MET A 1 -1.15 64.39 -79.63
C MET A 1 -1.34 63.16 -78.76
N THR A 2 -0.21 62.57 -78.37
CA THR A 2 0.05 61.74 -77.19
C THR A 2 -1.05 60.83 -76.63
N SER A 3 -0.93 59.55 -76.98
CA SER A 3 -1.52 58.38 -76.34
C SER A 3 -0.91 58.13 -74.95
N LEU A 4 -1.74 58.04 -73.92
CA LEU A 4 -1.33 57.72 -72.55
C LEU A 4 -1.58 56.24 -72.21
N ARG A 5 -0.55 55.63 -71.62
CA ARG A 5 -0.39 54.19 -71.35
C ARG A 5 -1.24 53.70 -70.18
N VAL A 6 -1.77 52.50 -70.34
CA VAL A 6 -2.38 51.63 -69.33
C VAL A 6 -1.33 51.21 -68.29
N ARG A 7 -1.64 51.34 -67.00
CA ARG A 7 -0.97 50.63 -65.90
C ARG A 7 -1.98 49.72 -65.21
N ILE A 8 -1.73 48.42 -65.31
CA ILE A 8 -2.40 47.34 -64.58
C ILE A 8 -1.88 47.37 -63.15
N GLY A 9 -2.77 47.53 -62.16
CA GLY A 9 -2.48 47.36 -60.75
C GLY A 9 -3.10 46.06 -60.25
N MET A 10 -2.25 45.12 -59.80
CA MET A 10 -2.69 43.93 -59.08
C MET A 10 -3.17 44.29 -57.67
N LEU A 11 -4.39 43.92 -57.33
CA LEU A 11 -4.92 43.95 -55.97
C LEU A 11 -4.70 42.55 -55.35
N GLY A 12 -3.71 42.42 -54.47
CA GLY A 12 -3.47 41.20 -53.70
C GLY A 12 -4.48 41.10 -52.56
N LEU A 13 -5.44 40.17 -52.68
CA LEU A 13 -6.37 39.79 -51.63
C LEU A 13 -5.66 38.83 -50.65
N VAL A 14 -5.30 39.32 -49.48
CA VAL A 14 -4.76 38.49 -48.39
C VAL A 14 -5.91 37.74 -47.73
N LEU A 15 -6.07 36.44 -48.07
CA LEU A 15 -6.87 35.52 -47.27
C LEU A 15 -6.11 35.20 -45.97
N LEU A 16 -6.56 35.77 -44.86
CA LEU A 16 -6.19 35.32 -43.51
C LEU A 16 -6.91 34.00 -43.23
N ALA A 17 -6.27 32.87 -43.57
CA ALA A 17 -6.65 31.56 -43.07
C ALA A 17 -6.27 31.47 -41.59
N GLY A 18 -7.23 31.72 -40.70
CA GLY A 18 -7.08 31.42 -39.28
C GLY A 18 -7.02 29.90 -39.06
N PRO A 19 -6.16 29.40 -38.16
CA PRO A 19 -6.15 27.98 -37.83
C PRO A 19 -7.45 27.64 -37.11
N VAL A 20 -8.28 26.81 -37.74
CA VAL A 20 -9.38 26.12 -37.04
C VAL A 20 -8.70 25.06 -36.18
N VAL A 21 -8.53 25.38 -34.90
CA VAL A 21 -8.10 24.40 -33.90
C VAL A 21 -9.20 23.33 -33.86
N PRO A 22 -8.91 22.05 -34.09
CA PRO A 22 -9.92 21.02 -33.94
C PRO A 22 -10.39 21.06 -32.49
N THR A 23 -11.68 21.32 -32.28
CA THR A 23 -12.33 21.14 -30.99
C THR A 23 -12.06 19.70 -30.58
N THR A 24 -11.23 19.52 -29.55
CA THR A 24 -11.07 18.22 -28.92
C THR A 24 -12.47 17.77 -28.51
N ALA A 25 -12.93 16.65 -29.08
CA ALA A 25 -14.12 15.99 -28.58
C ALA A 25 -13.89 15.80 -27.07
N VAL A 26 -14.72 16.45 -26.25
CA VAL A 26 -14.81 16.13 -24.83
C VAL A 26 -15.21 14.66 -24.81
N ALA A 27 -14.26 13.79 -24.48
CA ALA A 27 -14.55 12.38 -24.26
C ALA A 27 -15.74 12.35 -23.30
N ALA A 28 -16.84 11.72 -23.72
CA ALA A 28 -17.97 11.49 -22.83
C ALA A 28 -17.42 10.92 -21.53
N GLU A 29 -17.81 11.53 -20.40
CA GLU A 29 -17.42 11.11 -19.07
C GLU A 29 -17.74 9.61 -18.97
N ALA A 30 -16.69 8.78 -18.92
CA ALA A 30 -16.87 7.33 -18.95
C ALA A 30 -17.72 6.96 -17.74
N ALA A 31 -18.80 6.19 -17.97
CA ALA A 31 -19.63 5.72 -16.89
C ALA A 31 -18.76 5.07 -15.80
N PRO A 32 -19.02 5.35 -14.51
CA PRO A 32 -18.20 4.81 -13.44
C PRO A 32 -18.14 3.30 -13.55
N SER A 33 -16.93 2.78 -13.77
CA SER A 33 -16.68 1.36 -13.97
C SER A 33 -15.73 0.82 -12.91
N ALA A 34 -15.89 -0.46 -12.59
CA ALA A 34 -15.06 -1.14 -11.61
C ALA A 34 -13.61 -1.25 -12.11
N THR A 35 -12.65 -1.04 -11.19
CA THR A 35 -11.22 -1.27 -11.47
C THR A 35 -10.93 -2.77 -11.71
N VAL A 36 -9.75 -3.08 -12.26
CA VAL A 36 -9.30 -4.48 -12.44
C VAL A 36 -9.33 -5.27 -11.13
N GLU A 37 -8.97 -4.64 -10.02
CA GLU A 37 -9.02 -5.28 -8.71
C GLU A 37 -10.47 -5.53 -8.28
N GLU A 38 -11.33 -4.51 -8.40
CA GLU A 38 -12.75 -4.59 -8.04
C GLU A 38 -13.52 -5.64 -8.89
N GLN A 39 -13.12 -5.88 -10.14
CA GLN A 39 -13.67 -6.96 -10.98
C GLN A 39 -13.36 -8.37 -10.45
N ARG A 40 -12.32 -8.53 -9.62
CA ARG A 40 -11.99 -9.85 -9.03
C ARG A 40 -13.04 -10.34 -8.05
N LEU A 41 -13.88 -9.46 -7.50
CA LEU A 41 -15.02 -9.83 -6.64
C LEU A 41 -16.02 -10.77 -7.33
N ASP A 42 -16.00 -10.84 -8.66
CA ASP A 42 -16.88 -11.74 -9.40
C ASP A 42 -16.33 -13.16 -9.56
N ARG A 43 -15.09 -13.39 -9.13
CA ARG A 43 -14.47 -14.72 -9.11
C ARG A 43 -14.99 -15.56 -7.92
N PRO A 44 -14.94 -16.90 -8.00
CA PRO A 44 -15.41 -17.77 -6.93
C PRO A 44 -14.71 -17.54 -5.58
N VAL A 45 -13.38 -17.38 -5.59
CA VAL A 45 -12.57 -17.29 -4.36
C VAL A 45 -12.95 -16.11 -3.44
N PRO A 46 -13.05 -14.85 -3.91
CA PRO A 46 -13.49 -13.75 -3.06
C PRO A 46 -14.90 -13.92 -2.50
N ARG A 47 -15.83 -14.49 -3.29
CA ARG A 47 -17.21 -14.76 -2.86
C ARG A 47 -17.23 -15.80 -1.75
N GLU A 48 -16.52 -16.92 -1.93
CA GLU A 48 -16.39 -17.96 -0.92
C GLU A 48 -15.76 -17.41 0.38
N ILE A 49 -14.70 -16.59 0.29
CA ILE A 49 -14.06 -15.98 1.48
C ILE A 49 -15.06 -15.10 2.24
N LEU A 50 -15.85 -14.28 1.54
CA LEU A 50 -16.84 -13.40 2.17
C LEU A 50 -17.97 -14.18 2.84
N GLU A 51 -18.49 -15.22 2.18
CA GLU A 51 -19.53 -16.10 2.72
C GLU A 51 -19.02 -16.87 3.94
N ARG A 52 -17.87 -17.53 3.82
CA ARG A 52 -17.25 -18.33 4.89
C ARG A 52 -16.71 -17.52 6.06
N SER A 53 -16.62 -16.20 5.95
CA SER A 53 -16.24 -15.30 7.06
C SER A 53 -17.43 -14.52 7.65
N GLY A 54 -18.58 -14.57 6.97
CA GLY A 54 -19.76 -13.75 7.30
C GLY A 54 -19.58 -12.24 7.00
N PHE A 55 -18.53 -11.83 6.28
CA PHE A 55 -18.30 -10.44 5.89
C PHE A 55 -19.16 -10.02 4.69
N ASP A 56 -19.72 -10.98 3.96
CA ASP A 56 -20.79 -10.79 2.98
C ASP A 56 -22.01 -10.03 3.56
N ALA A 57 -22.33 -10.24 4.84
CA ALA A 57 -23.41 -9.52 5.51
C ALA A 57 -23.09 -8.02 5.66
N VAL A 58 -21.80 -7.65 5.82
CA VAL A 58 -21.36 -6.26 5.93
C VAL A 58 -21.55 -5.56 4.58
N THR A 59 -21.10 -6.19 3.49
CA THR A 59 -21.23 -5.62 2.14
C THR A 59 -22.71 -5.47 1.75
N ARG A 60 -23.55 -6.48 2.00
CA ARG A 60 -25.00 -6.40 1.74
C ARG A 60 -25.69 -5.29 2.55
N HIS A 61 -25.32 -5.11 3.82
CA HIS A 61 -25.87 -4.03 4.64
C HIS A 61 -25.44 -2.67 4.10
N PHE A 62 -24.16 -2.51 3.74
CA PHE A 62 -23.63 -1.29 3.14
C PHE A 62 -24.36 -0.92 1.86
N THR A 63 -24.51 -1.84 0.90
CA THR A 63 -25.21 -1.59 -0.37
C THR A 63 -26.65 -1.09 -0.13
N ARG A 64 -27.39 -1.73 0.78
CA ARG A 64 -28.76 -1.28 1.12
C ARG A 64 -28.77 0.10 1.77
N ALA A 65 -27.87 0.35 2.71
CA ALA A 65 -27.79 1.64 3.40
C ALA A 65 -27.38 2.77 2.45
N LEU A 66 -26.45 2.50 1.53
CA LEU A 66 -26.01 3.46 0.51
C LEU A 66 -27.14 3.73 -0.49
N GLY A 67 -27.82 2.69 -0.99
CA GLY A 67 -28.94 2.83 -1.91
C GLY A 67 -30.17 3.54 -1.33
N ALA A 68 -30.32 3.55 0.01
CA ALA A 68 -31.38 4.27 0.70
C ALA A 68 -31.05 5.74 1.03
N ALA A 69 -29.81 6.20 0.79
CA ALA A 69 -29.44 7.59 1.02
C ALA A 69 -30.17 8.51 0.03
N LEU A 70 -30.83 9.56 0.54
CA LEU A 70 -31.59 10.51 -0.25
C LEU A 70 -30.79 11.80 -0.54
N SER A 71 -29.59 11.92 0.01
CA SER A 71 -28.70 13.05 -0.17
C SER A 71 -27.22 12.67 -0.04
N TYR A 72 -26.34 13.51 -0.59
CA TYR A 72 -24.89 13.37 -0.40
C TYR A 72 -24.48 13.36 1.09
N ALA A 73 -25.13 14.18 1.92
CA ALA A 73 -24.83 14.26 3.34
C ALA A 73 -25.16 12.94 4.07
N GLU A 74 -26.25 12.27 3.69
CA GLU A 74 -26.61 10.95 4.20
C GLU A 74 -25.67 9.87 3.67
N ALA A 75 -25.35 9.89 2.38
CA ALA A 75 -24.39 8.95 1.77
C ALA A 75 -23.03 9.01 2.48
N ARG A 76 -22.53 10.23 2.77
CA ARG A 76 -21.30 10.43 3.54
C ARG A 76 -21.40 9.85 4.95
N LYS A 77 -22.53 10.03 5.65
CA LYS A 77 -22.75 9.43 6.99
C LYS A 77 -22.72 7.91 6.92
N VAL A 78 -23.35 7.30 5.91
CA VAL A 78 -23.33 5.85 5.67
C VAL A 78 -21.91 5.37 5.44
N VAL A 79 -21.19 5.98 4.49
CA VAL A 79 -19.79 5.62 4.17
C VAL A 79 -18.90 5.62 5.42
N VAL A 80 -18.94 6.71 6.20
CA VAL A 80 -18.10 6.83 7.41
C VAL A 80 -18.49 5.79 8.47
N ARG A 81 -19.80 5.61 8.71
CA ARG A 81 -20.31 4.68 9.72
C ARG A 81 -19.97 3.24 9.38
N GLU A 82 -20.24 2.82 8.15
CA GLU A 82 -20.06 1.44 7.70
C GLU A 82 -18.58 1.11 7.48
N GLY A 83 -17.77 2.05 6.97
CA GLY A 83 -16.31 1.89 6.91
C GLY A 83 -15.70 1.70 8.30
N SER A 84 -16.07 2.55 9.27
CA SER A 84 -15.64 2.40 10.66
C SER A 84 -16.18 1.11 11.32
N GLY A 85 -17.38 0.67 10.92
CA GLY A 85 -17.98 -0.60 11.35
C GLY A 85 -17.20 -1.81 10.85
N LEU A 86 -16.81 -1.81 9.57
CA LEU A 86 -15.99 -2.85 8.96
C LEU A 86 -14.63 -2.98 9.68
N TRP A 87 -13.95 -1.86 9.92
CA TRP A 87 -12.67 -1.85 10.64
C TRP A 87 -12.81 -2.42 12.06
N ARG A 88 -13.78 -1.91 12.85
CA ARG A 88 -14.02 -2.41 14.22
C ARG A 88 -14.32 -3.90 14.24
N ARG A 89 -15.16 -4.39 13.32
CA ARG A 89 -15.49 -5.81 13.21
C ARG A 89 -14.25 -6.66 12.93
N ALA A 90 -13.37 -6.23 12.03
CA ALA A 90 -12.13 -6.94 11.73
C ALA A 90 -11.16 -6.96 12.94
N VAL A 91 -11.03 -5.83 13.63
CA VAL A 91 -10.21 -5.75 14.87
C VAL A 91 -10.79 -6.63 15.98
N ASP A 92 -12.10 -6.57 16.23
CA ASP A 92 -12.77 -7.41 17.21
C ASP A 92 -12.54 -8.89 16.91
N ARG A 93 -12.72 -9.29 15.64
CA ARG A 93 -12.48 -10.66 15.18
C ARG A 93 -11.06 -11.13 15.50
N ALA A 94 -10.05 -10.37 15.08
CA ALA A 94 -8.63 -10.68 15.30
C ALA A 94 -8.25 -10.69 16.78
N GLN A 95 -8.92 -9.90 17.61
CA GLN A 95 -8.72 -9.87 19.06
C GLN A 95 -9.56 -10.91 19.82
N GLY A 96 -10.17 -11.87 19.12
CA GLY A 96 -10.96 -12.93 19.75
C GLY A 96 -12.34 -12.50 20.25
N ARG A 97 -12.75 -11.25 19.99
CA ARG A 97 -14.06 -10.71 20.38
C ARG A 97 -15.13 -10.97 19.32
N GLY A 98 -16.38 -10.81 19.71
CA GLY A 98 -17.54 -11.01 18.84
C GLY A 98 -17.76 -12.47 18.43
N PRO A 99 -18.83 -12.75 17.68
CA PRO A 99 -19.10 -14.09 17.17
C PRO A 99 -17.94 -14.57 16.31
N ALA A 100 -17.63 -15.88 16.37
CA ALA A 100 -16.57 -16.48 15.57
C ALA A 100 -16.74 -16.17 14.08
N GLY A 101 -17.97 -16.11 13.59
CA GLY A 101 -18.33 -15.69 12.24
C GLY A 101 -17.67 -16.57 11.20
N GLY A 102 -18.38 -17.60 10.75
CA GLY A 102 -17.88 -18.53 9.74
C GLY A 102 -16.75 -19.44 10.24
N ASP A 103 -16.04 -20.09 9.32
CA ASP A 103 -15.06 -21.16 9.62
C ASP A 103 -13.61 -20.80 9.27
N LEU A 104 -13.37 -19.64 8.65
CA LEU A 104 -12.02 -19.11 8.45
C LEU A 104 -11.39 -18.68 9.78
N SER A 105 -10.06 -18.67 9.85
CA SER A 105 -9.35 -18.21 11.06
C SER A 105 -9.69 -16.76 11.40
N ARG A 106 -9.60 -16.43 12.69
CA ARG A 106 -9.73 -15.06 13.20
C ARG A 106 -8.57 -14.15 12.76
N ASP A 107 -7.40 -14.72 12.54
CA ASP A 107 -6.20 -14.01 12.06
C ASP A 107 -6.16 -13.89 10.52
N ASP A 108 -7.22 -14.33 9.83
CA ASP A 108 -7.37 -14.15 8.38
C ASP A 108 -7.89 -12.75 8.07
N ASP A 109 -7.08 -11.94 7.37
CA ASP A 109 -7.41 -10.57 7.00
C ASP A 109 -8.05 -10.45 5.61
N ARG A 110 -8.06 -11.53 4.81
CA ARG A 110 -8.70 -11.56 3.49
C ARG A 110 -10.18 -11.14 3.53
N PRO A 111 -11.00 -11.52 4.55
CA PRO A 111 -12.36 -11.02 4.70
C PRO A 111 -12.46 -9.50 4.77
N LEU A 112 -11.57 -8.83 5.52
CA LEU A 112 -11.54 -7.36 5.62
C LEU A 112 -11.20 -6.75 4.26
N TYR A 113 -10.19 -7.29 3.58
CA TYR A 113 -9.75 -6.82 2.28
C TYR A 113 -10.87 -6.88 1.24
N TRP A 114 -11.48 -8.06 1.05
CA TRP A 114 -12.53 -8.25 0.04
C TRP A 114 -13.81 -7.48 0.37
N ALA A 115 -14.16 -7.35 1.65
CA ALA A 115 -15.35 -6.58 2.05
C ALA A 115 -15.16 -5.09 1.76
N ARG A 116 -13.97 -4.54 2.08
CA ARG A 116 -13.64 -3.14 1.74
C ARG A 116 -13.68 -2.94 0.23
N LEU A 117 -13.05 -3.83 -0.55
CA LEU A 117 -13.05 -3.73 -2.01
C LEU A 117 -14.49 -3.77 -2.57
N GLY A 118 -15.35 -4.61 -2.00
CA GLY A 118 -16.79 -4.65 -2.29
C GLY A 118 -17.44 -3.29 -2.06
N MET A 119 -17.30 -2.75 -0.86
CA MET A 119 -17.85 -1.42 -0.53
C MET A 119 -17.31 -0.31 -1.45
N THR A 120 -16.02 -0.37 -1.81
CA THR A 120 -15.40 0.59 -2.75
C THR A 120 -16.04 0.49 -4.13
N ARG A 121 -16.22 -0.72 -4.66
CA ARG A 121 -16.89 -0.95 -5.93
C ARG A 121 -18.31 -0.39 -5.92
N GLU A 122 -19.07 -0.63 -4.84
CA GLU A 122 -20.44 -0.12 -4.68
C GLU A 122 -20.48 1.41 -4.72
N VAL A 123 -19.62 2.11 -3.98
CA VAL A 123 -19.54 3.58 -4.05
C VAL A 123 -19.13 4.04 -5.45
N ARG A 124 -18.24 3.31 -6.11
CA ARG A 124 -17.77 3.68 -7.45
C ARG A 124 -18.89 3.61 -8.47
N THR A 125 -19.68 2.54 -8.50
CA THR A 125 -20.69 2.29 -9.55
C THR A 125 -22.10 2.76 -9.19
N TRP A 126 -22.33 3.25 -7.97
CA TRP A 126 -23.65 3.69 -7.52
C TRP A 126 -24.08 5.03 -8.16
N GLU A 127 -25.31 5.07 -8.68
CA GLU A 127 -25.92 6.26 -9.29
C GLU A 127 -27.19 6.68 -8.50
N PRO A 128 -27.09 7.67 -7.60
CA PRO A 128 -28.24 8.18 -6.85
C PRO A 128 -29.14 9.11 -7.67
N SER A 129 -30.43 9.16 -7.34
CA SER A 129 -31.40 10.09 -7.96
C SER A 129 -31.10 11.56 -7.72
N PHE A 130 -30.41 11.90 -6.62
CA PHE A 130 -30.00 13.28 -6.32
C PHE A 130 -28.74 13.71 -7.09
N GLY A 131 -28.14 12.82 -7.88
CA GLY A 131 -26.91 13.06 -8.64
C GLY A 131 -25.65 13.08 -7.77
N LEU A 132 -24.52 12.67 -8.34
CA LEU A 132 -23.24 12.66 -7.66
C LEU A 132 -22.16 13.18 -8.62
N THR A 133 -21.45 14.25 -8.23
CA THR A 133 -20.31 14.72 -9.03
C THR A 133 -19.10 13.80 -8.83
N ASP A 134 -18.17 13.79 -9.78
CA ASP A 134 -16.90 13.05 -9.67
C ASP A 134 -16.10 13.44 -8.42
N ALA A 135 -16.11 14.73 -8.05
CA ALA A 135 -15.48 15.23 -6.84
C ALA A 135 -16.14 14.67 -5.58
N GLN A 136 -17.47 14.60 -5.55
CA GLN A 136 -18.23 13.99 -4.46
C GLN A 136 -17.97 12.47 -4.38
N ARG A 137 -17.95 11.77 -5.52
CA ARG A 137 -17.63 10.34 -5.59
C ARG A 137 -16.23 10.05 -5.05
N THR A 138 -15.25 10.81 -5.52
CA THR A 138 -13.85 10.74 -5.06
C THR A 138 -13.75 11.01 -3.56
N ALA A 139 -14.48 11.99 -3.04
CA ALA A 139 -14.52 12.28 -1.62
C ALA A 139 -15.10 11.12 -0.81
N LEU A 140 -16.20 10.48 -1.26
CA LEU A 140 -16.79 9.31 -0.61
C LEU A 140 -15.83 8.11 -0.62
N LEU A 141 -15.18 7.83 -1.76
CA LEU A 141 -14.16 6.77 -1.85
C LEU A 141 -13.00 7.03 -0.88
N GLY A 142 -12.55 8.28 -0.77
CA GLY A 142 -11.50 8.67 0.19
C GLY A 142 -11.91 8.51 1.65
N GLU A 143 -13.16 8.85 2.01
CA GLU A 143 -13.68 8.63 3.37
C GLU A 143 -13.81 7.14 3.68
N LEU A 144 -14.29 6.33 2.73
CA LEU A 144 -14.39 4.88 2.88
C LEU A 144 -13.00 4.27 3.11
N GLU A 145 -12.01 4.65 2.30
CA GLU A 145 -10.65 4.14 2.41
C GLU A 145 -10.00 4.47 3.76
N ARG A 146 -10.16 5.71 4.24
CA ARG A 146 -9.63 6.13 5.55
C ARG A 146 -10.29 5.39 6.70
N THR A 147 -11.63 5.35 6.72
CA THR A 147 -12.40 4.78 7.83
C THR A 147 -12.30 3.26 7.89
N SER A 148 -12.35 2.56 6.75
CA SER A 148 -12.26 1.10 6.67
C SER A 148 -10.86 0.53 6.94
N ARG A 149 -9.82 1.38 6.88
CA ARG A 149 -8.45 1.05 7.31
C ARG A 149 -8.15 1.44 8.76
N GLY A 150 -9.13 2.01 9.46
CA GLY A 150 -8.93 2.49 10.83
C GLY A 150 -7.99 3.66 10.94
N GLN A 151 -7.74 4.41 9.86
CA GLN A 151 -6.86 5.59 9.92
C GLN A 151 -7.39 6.62 10.92
N ASP A 152 -8.72 6.72 11.07
CA ASP A 152 -9.39 7.60 12.02
C ASP A 152 -9.54 7.00 13.43
N ALA A 153 -9.30 5.69 13.60
CA ALA A 153 -9.29 5.06 14.94
C ALA A 153 -8.08 5.51 15.76
N VAL A 154 -7.03 5.96 15.09
CA VAL A 154 -5.90 6.62 15.70
C VAL A 154 -6.31 8.06 16.04
N ARG A 155 -6.53 8.33 17.33
CA ARG A 155 -6.92 9.68 17.77
C ARG A 155 -5.76 10.66 17.62
N TYR A 156 -5.86 11.53 16.63
CA TYR A 156 -4.90 12.62 16.40
C TYR A 156 -5.39 13.92 17.04
N PRO A 157 -4.49 14.77 17.57
CA PRO A 157 -4.82 16.16 17.90
C PRO A 157 -5.32 16.91 16.64
N ALA A 158 -6.24 17.86 16.79
CA ALA A 158 -6.80 18.63 15.67
C ALA A 158 -5.72 19.45 14.89
N GLY A 159 -5.94 19.70 13.58
CA GLY A 159 -5.17 20.64 12.75
C GLY A 159 -4.94 20.19 11.29
N GLN A 160 -5.08 21.12 10.33
CA GLN A 160 -4.89 20.92 8.88
C GLN A 160 -3.41 20.96 8.46
N ARG A 161 -2.61 19.97 8.87
CA ARG A 161 -1.24 19.81 8.33
C ARG A 161 -1.00 18.35 7.98
N LEU A 162 -0.23 18.11 6.91
CA LEU A 162 0.37 16.83 6.56
C LEU A 162 1.01 16.23 7.84
N LYS A 163 0.41 15.19 8.41
CA LYS A 163 0.86 14.61 9.69
C LYS A 163 1.54 13.27 9.43
N ARG A 164 2.75 13.16 10.00
CA ARG A 164 3.65 12.00 9.91
C ARG A 164 3.09 10.91 10.81
N ALA A 165 2.64 9.78 10.27
CA ALA A 165 1.99 8.71 11.04
C ALA A 165 2.87 8.12 12.15
N LEU A 166 4.17 7.92 11.89
CA LEU A 166 5.10 7.33 12.86
C LEU A 166 5.65 8.34 13.89
N ARG A 167 5.95 9.58 13.46
CA ARG A 167 6.69 10.58 14.26
C ARG A 167 6.14 10.79 15.69
N PRO A 168 4.83 10.90 15.93
CA PRO A 168 4.28 11.11 17.27
C PRO A 168 4.46 9.92 18.22
N TYR A 169 4.70 8.72 17.68
CA TYR A 169 4.73 7.47 18.44
C TYR A 169 6.13 6.91 18.64
N LEU A 170 7.11 7.26 17.80
CA LEU A 170 8.47 6.71 17.92
C LEU A 170 9.11 6.93 19.30
N ARG A 171 8.76 8.02 20.00
CA ARG A 171 9.24 8.28 21.38
C ARG A 171 8.40 7.61 22.48
N LYS A 172 7.38 6.84 22.12
CA LYS A 172 6.40 6.23 23.04
C LYS A 172 6.37 4.70 22.95
N VAL A 173 7.26 4.13 22.16
CA VAL A 173 7.37 2.68 21.94
C VAL A 173 8.78 2.26 22.31
N ASP A 174 8.91 1.01 22.77
CA ASP A 174 10.22 0.43 23.12
C ASP A 174 11.04 0.07 21.88
N LEU A 175 10.35 -0.26 20.78
CA LEU A 175 10.93 -0.45 19.45
C LEU A 175 9.90 -0.20 18.36
N PHE A 176 10.35 -0.11 17.11
CA PHE A 176 9.48 -0.27 15.95
C PHE A 176 10.07 -1.25 14.93
N THR A 177 9.19 -1.96 14.22
CA THR A 177 9.60 -2.67 13.01
C THR A 177 8.52 -2.58 11.95
N THR A 178 8.94 -2.47 10.70
CA THR A 178 8.06 -2.66 9.56
C THR A 178 8.15 -4.12 9.14
N VAL A 179 7.04 -4.71 8.70
CA VAL A 179 6.98 -6.13 8.31
C VAL A 179 6.41 -6.25 6.90
N SER A 180 7.07 -7.04 6.06
CA SER A 180 6.66 -7.30 4.68
C SER A 180 6.84 -8.79 4.35
N GLN A 181 6.16 -9.28 3.32
CA GLN A 181 6.42 -10.61 2.78
C GLN A 181 7.77 -10.63 2.06
N GLY A 182 8.63 -11.59 2.39
CA GLY A 182 9.91 -11.84 1.75
C GLY A 182 9.88 -13.03 0.81
N ARG A 183 10.73 -14.02 1.09
CA ARG A 183 10.96 -15.20 0.24
C ARG A 183 10.53 -16.49 0.94
N VAL A 184 10.48 -17.58 0.20
CA VAL A 184 10.02 -18.87 0.72
C VAL A 184 10.92 -19.35 1.88
N GLY A 185 10.29 -19.84 2.94
CA GLY A 185 10.94 -20.66 3.96
C GLY A 185 11.87 -19.97 4.96
N ARG A 186 11.93 -18.64 5.02
CA ARG A 186 12.82 -17.94 5.96
C ARG A 186 12.35 -16.54 6.36
N PHE A 187 12.82 -16.07 7.51
CA PHE A 187 12.78 -14.65 7.88
C PHE A 187 14.10 -13.98 7.54
N ASP A 188 14.03 -12.72 7.10
CA ASP A 188 15.20 -11.87 6.89
C ASP A 188 15.08 -10.62 7.79
N VAL A 189 16.05 -10.40 8.68
CA VAL A 189 16.24 -9.12 9.36
C VAL A 189 17.09 -8.26 8.44
N GLU A 190 16.49 -7.22 7.86
CA GLU A 190 17.16 -6.42 6.85
C GLU A 190 18.19 -5.48 7.47
N ARG A 191 19.46 -5.67 7.12
CA ARG A 191 20.57 -4.84 7.63
C ARG A 191 20.43 -3.39 7.17
N THR A 192 20.19 -3.20 5.88
CA THR A 192 20.33 -1.91 5.20
C THR A 192 19.17 -1.65 4.25
N ASN A 193 18.58 -0.46 4.34
CA ASN A 193 17.55 0.03 3.42
C ASN A 193 18.13 1.11 2.50
N GLY A 194 17.79 1.05 1.21
CA GLY A 194 18.32 1.96 0.18
C GLY A 194 17.36 3.09 -0.19
N ALA A 195 17.91 4.27 -0.50
CA ALA A 195 17.19 5.45 -0.95
C ALA A 195 16.65 5.34 -2.40
N TRP A 196 16.29 4.14 -2.86
CA TRP A 196 15.84 3.88 -4.22
C TRP A 196 14.51 3.15 -4.25
N ARG A 197 13.61 3.62 -5.11
CA ARG A 197 12.32 3.03 -5.43
C ARG A 197 12.37 2.55 -6.87
N GLY A 198 11.94 1.30 -7.08
CA GLY A 198 11.77 0.69 -8.39
C GLY A 198 10.85 -0.52 -8.29
N GLY A 199 11.01 -1.46 -9.21
CA GLY A 199 10.22 -2.69 -9.27
C GLY A 199 8.99 -2.55 -10.15
N PHE A 200 7.87 -3.13 -9.71
CA PHE A 200 6.62 -3.23 -10.46
C PHE A 200 5.69 -2.03 -10.17
N PRO A 201 4.58 -1.87 -10.92
CA PRO A 201 3.49 -1.00 -10.48
C PRO A 201 2.95 -1.40 -9.10
N ASP A 202 2.37 -0.45 -8.36
CA ASP A 202 1.64 -0.72 -7.12
C ASP A 202 0.19 -1.17 -7.38
N ASN A 203 -0.61 -1.25 -6.32
CA ASN A 203 -2.01 -1.67 -6.41
C ASN A 203 -2.89 -0.68 -7.20
N GLU A 204 -2.44 0.56 -7.39
CA GLU A 204 -3.08 1.56 -8.26
C GLU A 204 -2.53 1.49 -9.70
N ASN A 205 -1.69 0.48 -10.00
CA ASN A 205 -0.98 0.31 -11.25
C ASN A 205 -0.05 1.49 -11.58
N ILE A 206 0.48 2.17 -10.55
CA ILE A 206 1.43 3.27 -10.69
C ILE A 206 2.84 2.75 -10.39
N GLY A 207 3.76 2.93 -11.35
CA GLY A 207 5.18 2.63 -11.19
C GLY A 207 5.99 3.91 -11.03
N VAL A 208 6.88 3.95 -10.03
CA VAL A 208 7.87 5.03 -9.86
C VAL A 208 9.24 4.39 -9.78
N THR A 209 10.19 4.88 -10.59
CA THR A 209 11.59 4.48 -10.54
C THR A 209 12.45 5.71 -10.29
N GLY A 210 13.22 5.69 -9.21
CA GLY A 210 14.07 6.82 -8.84
C GLY A 210 14.39 6.86 -7.34
N THR A 211 15.02 7.96 -6.91
CA THR A 211 15.31 8.21 -5.50
C THR A 211 14.01 8.32 -4.69
N VAL A 212 13.97 7.67 -3.53
CA VAL A 212 12.81 7.75 -2.61
C VAL A 212 12.59 9.21 -2.20
N PRO A 213 11.41 9.81 -2.42
CA PRO A 213 11.19 11.21 -2.09
C PRO A 213 11.04 11.42 -0.58
N VAL A 214 11.81 12.35 -0.02
CA VAL A 214 11.78 12.71 1.41
C VAL A 214 11.61 14.22 1.58
N GLY A 215 11.14 14.65 2.75
CA GLY A 215 10.84 16.07 2.99
C GLY A 215 12.05 17.02 3.12
N ASP A 216 13.27 16.47 3.16
CA ASP A 216 14.52 17.25 3.12
C ASP A 216 15.53 16.48 2.25
N PRO A 217 15.47 16.65 0.91
CA PRO A 217 16.30 15.88 -0.02
C PRO A 217 17.80 16.22 0.06
N ALA A 218 18.16 17.43 0.47
CA ALA A 218 19.56 17.89 0.50
C ALA A 218 20.42 17.10 1.50
N SER A 219 19.81 16.64 2.59
CA SER A 219 20.47 15.83 3.64
C SER A 219 20.14 14.33 3.54
N GLN A 220 19.60 13.88 2.41
CA GLN A 220 19.13 12.50 2.26
C GLN A 220 20.32 11.52 2.14
N PRO A 221 20.50 10.58 3.09
CA PRO A 221 21.54 9.55 2.95
C PRO A 221 21.12 8.51 1.92
N GLN A 222 22.09 7.89 1.23
CA GLN A 222 21.81 6.79 0.31
C GLN A 222 21.31 5.54 1.03
N TRP A 223 21.72 5.36 2.28
CA TRP A 223 21.46 4.17 3.07
C TRP A 223 21.00 4.54 4.48
N THR A 224 20.16 3.69 5.05
CA THR A 224 19.87 3.68 6.50
C THR A 224 20.00 2.27 7.01
N THR A 225 20.36 2.12 8.28
CA THR A 225 20.70 0.81 8.86
C THR A 225 19.72 0.46 9.97
N THR A 226 19.44 -0.85 10.11
CA THR A 226 18.67 -1.38 11.24
C THR A 226 19.40 -1.16 12.56
N THR A 227 18.65 -0.83 13.59
CA THR A 227 19.09 -0.80 14.99
C THR A 227 18.37 -1.86 15.82
N LEU A 228 17.62 -2.77 15.18
CA LEU A 228 17.13 -3.98 15.84
C LEU A 228 18.32 -4.80 16.34
N PRO A 229 18.22 -5.53 17.46
CA PRO A 229 19.28 -6.37 18.00
C PRO A 229 19.40 -7.68 17.18
N TYR A 230 19.73 -7.55 15.91
CA TYR A 230 19.74 -8.62 14.90
C TYR A 230 20.57 -9.84 15.32
N LYS A 231 21.69 -9.67 16.05
CA LYS A 231 22.51 -10.79 16.52
C LYS A 231 21.73 -11.65 17.52
N ALA A 232 21.03 -11.00 18.45
CA ALA A 232 20.18 -11.69 19.42
C ALA A 232 18.99 -12.36 18.72
N ILE A 233 18.36 -11.67 17.77
CA ILE A 233 17.24 -12.20 16.98
C ILE A 233 17.66 -13.47 16.20
N VAL A 234 18.81 -13.43 15.50
CA VAL A 234 19.30 -14.55 14.69
C VAL A 234 19.78 -15.73 15.56
N ALA A 235 20.32 -15.45 16.74
CA ALA A 235 20.78 -16.49 17.66
C ALA A 235 19.63 -17.16 18.45
N ALA A 236 18.46 -16.52 18.53
CA ALA A 236 17.34 -17.01 19.32
C ALA A 236 16.53 -18.09 18.57
N ASP A 237 16.05 -19.09 19.32
CA ASP A 237 15.03 -20.01 18.84
C ASP A 237 13.66 -19.31 18.84
N THR A 238 13.31 -18.73 17.69
CA THR A 238 12.08 -17.94 17.53
C THR A 238 10.93 -18.74 16.90
N GLY A 239 11.18 -19.94 16.39
CA GLY A 239 10.17 -20.78 15.75
C GLY A 239 10.68 -21.61 14.57
N ARG A 240 9.73 -22.12 13.78
CA ARG A 240 9.97 -23.12 12.72
C ARG A 240 10.94 -22.66 11.63
N PHE A 241 10.92 -21.39 11.27
CA PHE A 241 11.68 -20.90 10.13
C PHE A 241 13.04 -20.35 10.58
N PRO A 242 14.13 -20.55 9.82
CA PRO A 242 15.39 -19.88 10.09
C PRO A 242 15.23 -18.36 9.95
N VAL A 243 15.94 -17.61 10.80
CA VAL A 243 16.05 -16.15 10.73
C VAL A 243 17.45 -15.77 10.31
N TYR A 244 17.57 -14.96 9.26
CA TYR A 244 18.85 -14.52 8.72
C TYR A 244 19.09 -13.04 8.98
N ASP A 245 20.35 -12.70 9.23
CA ASP A 245 20.85 -11.35 9.05
C ASP A 245 21.08 -11.11 7.55
N ASN A 246 20.19 -10.36 6.90
CA ASN A 246 20.29 -10.11 5.46
C ASN A 246 21.08 -8.82 5.20
N THR A 247 22.34 -8.98 4.80
CA THR A 247 23.30 -7.89 4.58
C THR A 247 23.40 -7.46 3.11
N SER A 248 22.92 -8.28 2.18
CA SER A 248 23.11 -8.05 0.74
C SER A 248 22.39 -6.78 0.27
N VAL A 249 23.06 -5.96 -0.52
CA VAL A 249 22.48 -4.77 -1.17
C VAL A 249 22.86 -4.71 -2.66
N THR A 250 22.16 -3.88 -3.43
CA THR A 250 22.59 -3.50 -4.78
C THR A 250 22.92 -2.02 -4.80
N GLU A 251 24.14 -1.68 -5.21
CA GLU A 251 24.67 -0.32 -5.21
C GLU A 251 25.25 0.06 -6.57
N ILE A 252 25.47 1.36 -6.80
CA ILE A 252 26.49 1.83 -7.73
C ILE A 252 27.67 2.31 -6.87
N PRO A 253 28.88 1.75 -7.02
CA PRO A 253 30.05 2.15 -6.23
C PRO A 253 30.42 3.61 -6.46
N ALA A 254 31.11 4.24 -5.51
CA ALA A 254 31.61 5.60 -5.66
C ALA A 254 32.43 5.77 -6.95
N GLY A 255 32.09 6.75 -7.79
CA GLY A 255 32.73 6.99 -9.09
C GLY A 255 32.34 6.00 -10.21
N GLY A 256 31.52 5.01 -9.92
CA GLY A 256 31.00 4.05 -10.89
C GLY A 256 29.70 4.50 -11.56
N THR A 257 29.30 3.76 -12.59
CA THR A 257 28.03 3.95 -13.31
C THR A 257 27.16 2.69 -13.32
N GLU A 258 27.74 1.53 -13.04
CA GLU A 258 27.07 0.23 -13.10
C GLU A 258 26.61 -0.24 -11.72
N ALA A 259 25.44 -0.89 -11.69
CA ALA A 259 24.89 -1.47 -10.48
C ALA A 259 25.51 -2.84 -10.20
N VAL A 260 25.88 -3.09 -8.96
CA VAL A 260 26.54 -4.32 -8.50
C VAL A 260 25.94 -4.79 -7.18
N VAL A 261 25.88 -6.11 -6.99
CA VAL A 261 25.47 -6.71 -5.73
C VAL A 261 26.66 -6.72 -4.76
N ARG A 262 26.41 -6.37 -3.50
CA ARG A 262 27.36 -6.46 -2.40
C ARG A 262 26.79 -7.35 -1.32
N PRO A 263 27.40 -8.51 -1.02
CA PRO A 263 26.87 -9.43 -0.02
C PRO A 263 26.94 -8.86 1.40
N ASP A 264 27.92 -7.99 1.68
CA ASP A 264 28.24 -7.55 3.05
C ASP A 264 27.81 -6.11 3.36
N GLY A 265 26.83 -5.59 2.60
CA GLY A 265 26.34 -4.22 2.75
C GLY A 265 27.02 -3.22 1.79
N PRO A 266 26.61 -1.94 1.85
CA PRO A 266 27.07 -0.93 0.91
C PRO A 266 28.51 -0.48 1.18
N THR A 267 29.22 -0.13 0.11
CA THR A 267 30.53 0.54 0.20
C THR A 267 30.37 2.03 0.47
N GLU A 268 31.41 2.64 1.06
CA GLU A 268 31.41 4.07 1.37
C GLU A 268 31.23 4.94 0.10
N GLY A 269 30.38 5.96 0.18
CA GLY A 269 30.09 6.86 -0.95
C GLY A 269 29.25 6.25 -2.09
N SER A 270 28.80 5.00 -1.95
CA SER A 270 27.96 4.35 -2.95
C SER A 270 26.55 4.94 -3.06
N THR A 271 25.92 4.77 -4.22
CA THR A 271 24.53 5.16 -4.50
C THR A 271 23.60 3.95 -4.44
N ALA A 272 22.44 4.10 -3.83
CA ALA A 272 21.50 2.99 -3.64
C ALA A 272 20.77 2.58 -4.93
N ARG A 273 20.60 1.26 -5.11
CA ARG A 273 19.74 0.65 -6.14
C ARG A 273 18.80 -0.43 -5.59
N ALA A 274 19.17 -1.09 -4.50
CA ALA A 274 18.29 -1.94 -3.69
C ALA A 274 18.87 -2.10 -2.28
N GLY A 275 18.02 -2.03 -1.24
CA GLY A 275 18.38 -2.51 0.10
C GLY A 275 18.25 -4.03 0.20
N GLY A 276 18.42 -4.58 1.40
CA GLY A 276 18.27 -6.03 1.62
C GLY A 276 16.88 -6.56 1.25
N GLY A 277 15.86 -5.73 1.48
CA GLY A 277 14.48 -5.96 1.08
C GLY A 277 14.15 -5.73 -0.41
N GLY A 278 15.15 -5.52 -1.25
CA GLY A 278 14.97 -5.14 -2.65
C GLY A 278 14.81 -3.63 -2.84
N ASN A 279 14.06 -3.24 -3.88
CA ASN A 279 13.82 -1.83 -4.23
C ASN A 279 12.33 -1.47 -4.35
N TYR A 280 11.45 -2.37 -3.90
CA TYR A 280 10.01 -2.19 -3.97
C TYR A 280 9.46 -1.42 -2.72
N LEU A 281 8.15 -1.54 -2.44
CA LEU A 281 7.47 -0.77 -1.39
C LEU A 281 7.99 -1.11 0.01
N SER A 282 8.39 -2.36 0.24
CA SER A 282 8.99 -2.82 1.49
C SER A 282 10.26 -2.03 1.83
N ASN A 283 11.18 -1.90 0.87
CA ASN A 283 12.38 -1.09 1.02
C ASN A 283 12.06 0.39 1.26
N GLU A 284 11.13 0.97 0.51
CA GLU A 284 10.77 2.38 0.68
C GLU A 284 10.17 2.66 2.08
N ILE A 285 9.26 1.81 2.54
CA ILE A 285 8.65 1.92 3.88
C ILE A 285 9.73 1.79 4.96
N ALA A 286 10.61 0.79 4.84
CA ALA A 286 11.71 0.56 5.75
C ALA A 286 12.65 1.77 5.80
N TYR A 287 13.14 2.23 4.65
CA TYR A 287 14.03 3.39 4.49
C TYR A 287 13.42 4.66 5.10
N ARG A 288 12.15 4.97 4.79
CA ARG A 288 11.50 6.18 5.33
C ARG A 288 11.30 6.10 6.84
N ALA A 289 11.02 4.90 7.39
CA ALA A 289 10.82 4.70 8.82
C ALA A 289 12.14 4.84 9.60
N THR A 290 13.21 4.20 9.15
CA THR A 290 14.55 4.31 9.74
C THR A 290 15.14 5.70 9.58
N LEU A 291 14.99 6.33 8.40
CA LEU A 291 15.40 7.72 8.20
C LEU A 291 14.67 8.68 9.14
N LEU A 292 13.38 8.44 9.40
CA LEU A 292 12.62 9.24 10.36
C LEU A 292 13.14 9.07 11.78
N ARG A 293 13.45 7.83 12.22
CA ARG A 293 14.10 7.57 13.52
C ARG A 293 15.41 8.37 13.62
N ASP A 294 16.26 8.26 12.62
CA ASP A 294 17.60 8.88 12.63
C ASP A 294 17.49 10.41 12.67
N ARG A 295 16.61 10.99 11.85
CA ARG A 295 16.34 12.45 11.84
C ARG A 295 15.70 12.98 13.13
N LEU A 296 15.18 12.12 13.99
CA LEU A 296 14.67 12.49 15.32
C LEU A 296 15.72 12.34 16.42
N GLY A 297 16.95 11.94 16.08
CA GLY A 297 18.03 11.67 17.03
C GLY A 297 17.79 10.40 17.84
N LEU A 298 17.07 9.42 17.29
CA LEU A 298 16.65 8.21 18.00
C LEU A 298 17.46 6.96 17.58
N HIS A 299 18.52 7.12 16.79
CA HIS A 299 19.30 5.99 16.26
C HIS A 299 19.81 5.07 17.38
N ASP A 300 20.46 5.65 18.40
CA ASP A 300 21.15 4.89 19.44
C ASP A 300 20.25 4.43 20.59
N VAL A 301 18.99 4.88 20.63
CA VAL A 301 18.08 4.66 21.77
C VAL A 301 16.78 3.96 21.41
N LEU A 302 16.42 3.90 20.13
CA LEU A 302 15.20 3.26 19.67
C LEU A 302 15.54 2.16 18.65
N PRO A 303 15.49 0.88 19.06
CA PRO A 303 15.58 -0.24 18.13
C PRO A 303 14.53 -0.11 17.03
N GLY A 304 15.00 -0.19 15.78
CA GLY A 304 14.21 0.15 14.60
C GLY A 304 14.72 -0.58 13.38
N GLY A 305 13.84 -1.22 12.61
CA GLY A 305 14.28 -1.93 11.42
C GLY A 305 13.15 -2.59 10.64
N HIS A 306 13.54 -3.46 9.71
CA HIS A 306 12.61 -4.15 8.83
C HIS A 306 12.81 -5.66 8.90
N VAL A 307 11.71 -6.39 8.99
CA VAL A 307 11.70 -7.85 8.97
C VAL A 307 10.86 -8.31 7.78
N HIS A 308 11.44 -9.15 6.94
CA HIS A 308 10.69 -9.89 5.94
C HIS A 308 10.26 -11.25 6.49
N THR A 309 9.00 -11.61 6.29
CA THR A 309 8.45 -12.92 6.64
C THR A 309 8.66 -13.93 5.51
N PRO A 310 8.55 -15.24 5.81
CA PRO A 310 8.37 -16.24 4.77
C PRO A 310 7.14 -15.93 3.91
N VAL A 311 7.15 -16.43 2.66
CA VAL A 311 5.95 -16.49 1.82
C VAL A 311 4.93 -17.44 2.47
N LEU A 312 3.65 -17.04 2.48
CA LEU A 312 2.55 -17.90 2.90
C LEU A 312 2.36 -19.02 1.88
N GLU A 313 2.31 -20.26 2.37
CA GLU A 313 2.18 -21.44 1.52
C GLU A 313 0.90 -22.19 1.83
N PHE A 314 0.26 -22.71 0.78
CA PHE A 314 -0.83 -23.68 0.89
C PHE A 314 -0.27 -25.11 0.98
N GLY A 315 -1.12 -26.05 1.41
CA GLY A 315 -0.77 -27.46 1.45
C GLY A 315 -0.43 -28.04 0.08
N ALA A 316 0.30 -29.15 0.07
CA ALA A 316 0.61 -29.87 -1.16
C ALA A 316 -0.69 -30.23 -1.91
N GLY A 317 -0.76 -29.89 -3.20
CA GLY A 317 -1.96 -30.07 -4.03
C GLY A 317 -2.97 -28.93 -3.97
N ASN A 318 -2.74 -27.89 -3.16
CA ASN A 318 -3.58 -26.70 -3.07
C ASN A 318 -2.87 -25.42 -3.55
N THR A 319 -1.99 -25.55 -4.55
CA THR A 319 -1.11 -24.46 -5.02
C THR A 319 -1.64 -23.70 -6.24
N ASP A 320 -2.67 -24.22 -6.92
CA ASP A 320 -3.30 -23.57 -8.07
C ASP A 320 -4.50 -22.73 -7.61
N PRO A 321 -4.46 -21.39 -7.74
CA PRO A 321 -5.59 -20.53 -7.35
C PRO A 321 -6.88 -20.78 -8.14
N ALA A 322 -6.82 -21.41 -9.33
CA ALA A 322 -7.98 -21.69 -10.16
C ALA A 322 -8.75 -22.94 -9.71
N THR A 323 -8.05 -23.91 -9.12
CA THR A 323 -8.61 -25.23 -8.74
C THR A 323 -8.49 -25.53 -7.24
N GLY A 324 -7.75 -24.70 -6.51
CA GLY A 324 -7.48 -24.85 -5.09
C GLY A 324 -8.62 -24.36 -4.19
N ALA A 325 -8.59 -24.84 -2.95
CA ALA A 325 -9.44 -24.39 -1.85
C ALA A 325 -8.89 -23.11 -1.22
N VAL A 326 -9.80 -22.24 -0.75
CA VAL A 326 -9.45 -20.96 -0.10
C VAL A 326 -8.68 -21.12 1.22
N THR A 327 -8.70 -22.30 1.83
CA THR A 327 -7.96 -22.60 3.06
C THR A 327 -7.73 -24.11 3.14
N ASP A 328 -6.60 -24.50 3.75
CA ASP A 328 -6.29 -25.90 4.07
C ASP A 328 -5.43 -25.97 5.36
N PRO A 329 -5.26 -27.15 5.97
CA PRO A 329 -4.49 -27.29 7.21
C PRO A 329 -3.02 -26.84 7.10
N GLY A 330 -2.39 -26.99 5.94
CA GLY A 330 -1.05 -26.50 5.64
C GLY A 330 -0.99 -24.98 5.64
N PHE A 331 -1.92 -24.32 4.93
CA PHE A 331 -2.06 -22.86 4.94
C PHE A 331 -2.27 -22.30 6.35
N VAL A 332 -3.18 -22.92 7.12
CA VAL A 332 -3.48 -22.48 8.48
C VAL A 332 -2.27 -22.62 9.39
N ARG A 333 -1.57 -23.76 9.37
CA ARG A 333 -0.33 -23.96 10.13
C ARG A 333 0.75 -22.97 9.73
N ASN A 334 1.00 -22.81 8.43
CA ASN A 334 2.03 -21.90 7.92
C ASN A 334 1.79 -20.46 8.40
N ARG A 335 0.55 -19.95 8.32
CA ARG A 335 0.20 -18.63 8.85
C ARG A 335 0.39 -18.53 10.36
N VAL A 336 -0.10 -19.51 11.13
CA VAL A 336 0.01 -19.49 12.60
C VAL A 336 1.49 -19.49 13.02
N ASP A 337 2.32 -20.30 12.39
CA ASP A 337 3.76 -20.34 12.65
C ASP A 337 4.44 -19.01 12.34
N ILE A 338 4.12 -18.39 11.19
CA ILE A 338 4.66 -17.08 10.82
C ILE A 338 4.25 -16.01 11.85
N ILE A 339 2.97 -15.95 12.24
CA ILE A 339 2.48 -14.98 13.23
C ILE A 339 3.16 -15.18 14.58
N ALA A 340 3.24 -16.43 15.06
CA ALA A 340 3.88 -16.77 16.32
C ALA A 340 5.37 -16.38 16.30
N GLN A 341 6.07 -16.68 15.21
CA GLN A 341 7.48 -16.38 15.08
C GLN A 341 7.77 -14.88 14.93
N VAL A 342 6.91 -14.11 14.24
CA VAL A 342 7.01 -12.63 14.23
C VAL A 342 6.90 -12.09 15.66
N ARG A 343 5.96 -12.60 16.47
CA ARG A 343 5.81 -12.19 17.87
C ARG A 343 7.04 -12.56 18.70
N ALA A 344 7.61 -13.74 18.50
CA ALA A 344 8.83 -14.17 19.17
C ALA A 344 10.04 -13.29 18.79
N ILE A 345 10.21 -12.97 17.50
CA ILE A 345 11.25 -12.04 17.02
C ILE A 345 11.11 -10.67 17.70
N VAL A 346 9.90 -10.13 17.77
CA VAL A 346 9.65 -8.84 18.45
C VAL A 346 9.93 -8.94 19.94
N ALA A 347 9.54 -10.02 20.60
CA ALA A 347 9.81 -10.23 22.03
C ALA A 347 11.32 -10.30 22.34
N VAL A 348 12.09 -11.03 21.53
CA VAL A 348 13.56 -11.06 21.62
C VAL A 348 14.13 -9.66 21.40
N ALA A 349 13.59 -8.92 20.44
CA ALA A 349 14.06 -7.56 20.15
C ALA A 349 13.80 -6.54 21.27
N VAL A 350 12.71 -6.70 22.02
CA VAL A 350 12.41 -5.85 23.19
C VAL A 350 13.29 -6.22 24.39
N GLY A 351 13.66 -7.49 24.54
CA GLY A 351 14.37 -8.00 25.72
C GLY A 351 15.90 -7.93 25.67
N ALA A 352 16.50 -7.57 24.53
CA ALA A 352 17.96 -7.52 24.33
C ALA A 352 18.54 -6.13 24.63
#